data_AF-A0A920AZ64-F1
#
_entry.id   AF-A0A920AZ64-F1
#
_cell.length_a   1.000
_cell.length_b   1.000
_cell.length_c   1.000
_cell.angle_alpha   90.00
_cell.angle_beta   90.00
_cell.angle_gamma   90.00
#
_symmetry.space_group_name_H-M   'P 1'
#
loop_
_entity.id
_entity.type
_entity.pdbx_description
1 polymer ?
#
loop_
_entity_poly.entity_id
_entity_poly.type
_entity_poly.pdbx_seq_one_letter_code
_entity_poly.pdbx_strand_id
1 'polypeptide(L)'
;MKKVFLKKNGLSYQKITTFIILTLTSQMDYQKSMNMMEKKAQGFGLFENNTLIAFYSYESDLGDGWEDQEVHNNPYEIRLNALRMGTNIIWYSMVR
;
A
#
# COMPACT_ATOMS: atom_id res chain seq x y z
N MET A 1 -8.69 6.62 -10.77
CA MET A 1 -8.37 5.45 -11.63
C MET A 1 -9.40 5.13 -12.72
N LYS A 2 -10.71 4.98 -12.44
CA LYS A 2 -11.71 4.59 -13.47
C LYS A 2 -11.80 5.49 -14.72
N LYS A 3 -11.40 6.77 -14.62
CA LYS A 3 -11.32 7.70 -15.76
C LYS A 3 -10.07 7.51 -16.63
N VAL A 4 -8.97 7.01 -16.06
CA VAL A 4 -7.66 6.88 -16.72
C VAL A 4 -7.54 5.51 -17.39
N PHE A 5 -8.00 4.47 -16.70
CA PHE A 5 -8.03 3.11 -17.21
C PHE A 5 -9.45 2.79 -17.66
N LEU A 6 -9.79 3.24 -18.88
CA LEU A 6 -11.00 2.81 -19.59
C LEU A 6 -11.02 1.28 -19.64
N LYS A 7 -12.22 0.66 -19.64
CA LYS A 7 -12.41 -0.80 -19.72
C LYS A 7 -11.63 -1.41 -20.89
N LYS A 8 -10.37 -1.74 -20.66
CA LYS A 8 -9.51 -2.51 -21.55
C LYS A 8 -9.69 -3.96 -21.15
N ASN A 9 -9.93 -4.84 -22.13
CA ASN A 9 -10.03 -6.27 -21.87
C ASN A 9 -8.72 -6.75 -21.23
N GLY A 10 -8.79 -7.49 -20.13
CA GLY A 10 -7.63 -8.03 -19.40
C GLY A 10 -7.17 -7.25 -18.16
N LEU A 11 -7.71 -6.04 -17.92
CA LEU A 11 -7.45 -5.30 -16.68
C LEU A 11 -8.43 -5.71 -15.57
N SER A 12 -7.92 -6.06 -14.39
CA SER A 12 -8.73 -6.33 -13.20
C SER A 12 -8.41 -5.37 -12.06
N TYR A 13 -9.45 -4.87 -11.39
CA TYR A 13 -9.33 -4.04 -10.20
C TYR A 13 -9.65 -4.88 -8.98
N GLN A 14 -8.71 -4.98 -8.05
CA GLN A 14 -8.87 -5.81 -6.86
C GLN A 14 -8.48 -5.01 -5.63
N LYS A 15 -9.29 -5.11 -4.58
CA LYS A 15 -8.84 -4.69 -3.25
C LYS A 15 -7.71 -5.63 -2.85
N ILE A 16 -6.53 -5.08 -2.62
CA ILE A 16 -5.39 -5.85 -2.18
C ILE A 16 -5.63 -6.10 -0.70
N THR A 17 -6.17 -7.27 -0.38
CA THR A 17 -6.07 -7.80 0.98
C THR A 17 -4.61 -8.06 1.27
N THR A 18 -4.23 -7.85 2.53
CA THR A 18 -2.86 -7.88 3.06
C THR A 18 -2.02 -9.07 2.53
N PHE A 19 -2.66 -10.17 2.15
CA PHE A 19 -2.04 -11.38 1.59
C PHE A 19 -1.16 -11.21 0.34
N ILE A 20 -1.42 -10.25 -0.55
CA ILE A 20 -0.57 -10.07 -1.76
C ILE A 20 0.73 -9.30 -1.44
N ILE A 21 0.81 -8.65 -0.28
CA ILE A 21 2.03 -7.98 0.22
C ILE A 21 2.70 -8.82 1.34
N LEU A 22 1.98 -9.76 1.95
CA LEU A 22 2.43 -10.58 3.08
C LEU A 22 3.35 -11.76 2.74
N THR A 23 3.72 -12.00 1.47
CA THR A 23 4.75 -13.02 1.21
C THR A 23 6.16 -12.61 1.66
N LEU A 24 6.34 -11.40 2.23
CA LEU A 24 7.65 -10.93 2.73
C LEU A 24 7.69 -10.22 4.09
N THR A 25 6.64 -10.22 4.92
CA THR A 25 6.79 -9.78 6.32
C THR A 25 5.83 -10.50 7.25
N SER A 26 6.35 -11.13 8.30
CA SER A 26 5.58 -11.76 9.38
C SER A 26 4.50 -10.83 9.92
N GLN A 27 3.35 -11.43 10.21
CA GLN A 27 2.22 -10.87 10.97
C GLN A 27 2.67 -9.99 12.14
N MET A 28 2.62 -8.66 11.98
CA MET A 28 2.53 -7.74 13.11
C MET A 28 1.88 -6.42 12.65
N ASP A 29 0.64 -6.22 13.11
CA ASP A 29 0.06 -4.92 13.46
C ASP A 29 -0.15 -3.80 12.41
N TYR A 30 -0.18 -4.08 11.11
CA TYR A 30 -0.64 -3.06 10.13
C TYR A 30 -2.08 -2.57 10.40
N GLN A 31 -2.94 -3.42 10.97
CA GLN A 31 -4.34 -3.08 11.23
C GLN A 31 -4.55 -2.20 12.47
N LYS A 32 -3.59 -2.16 13.41
CA LYS A 32 -3.78 -1.48 14.70
C LYS A 32 -3.36 -0.02 14.66
N SER A 33 -2.40 0.33 13.79
CA SER A 33 -1.76 1.65 13.76
C SER A 33 -2.46 2.69 12.87
N MET A 34 -3.40 2.27 12.00
CA MET A 34 -4.11 3.14 11.04
C MET A 34 -5.59 3.41 11.36
N ASN A 35 -6.04 3.05 12.56
CA ASN A 35 -7.44 3.26 13.00
C ASN A 35 -7.73 4.68 13.53
N MET A 36 -6.88 5.68 13.25
CA MET A 36 -7.14 7.08 13.64
C MET A 36 -7.97 7.88 12.62
N MET A 37 -8.25 7.32 11.44
CA MET A 37 -9.10 7.96 10.43
C MET A 37 -10.54 7.43 10.49
N GLU A 38 -11.51 8.32 10.25
CA GLU A 38 -12.95 8.02 10.20
C GLU A 38 -13.29 6.91 9.17
N LYS A 39 -12.40 6.70 8.19
CA LYS A 39 -12.42 5.60 7.24
C LYS A 39 -11.19 4.72 7.38
N LYS A 40 -11.39 3.41 7.29
CA LYS A 40 -10.31 2.43 7.36
C LYS A 40 -9.41 2.52 6.14
N ALA A 41 -8.12 2.57 6.38
CA ALA A 41 -7.11 2.51 5.34
C ALA A 41 -7.16 1.22 4.51
N GLN A 42 -6.96 1.36 3.20
CA GLN A 42 -7.07 0.25 2.23
C GLN A 42 -6.04 0.38 1.11
N GLY A 43 -5.56 -0.77 0.61
CA GLY A 43 -4.76 -0.84 -0.61
C GLY A 43 -5.59 -1.40 -1.77
N PHE A 44 -5.42 -0.81 -2.95
CA PHE A 44 -6.05 -1.26 -4.18
C PHE A 44 -5.00 -1.50 -5.27
N GLY A 45 -5.23 -2.52 -6.08
CA GLY A 45 -4.35 -2.91 -7.17
C GLY A 45 -5.08 -2.92 -8.49
N LEU A 46 -4.41 -2.40 -9.51
CA LEU A 46 -4.74 -2.64 -10.90
C LEU A 46 -3.81 -3.72 -11.45
N PHE A 47 -4.40 -4.79 -11.97
CA PHE A 47 -3.66 -5.93 -12.49
C PHE A 47 -3.89 -6.10 -13.99
N GLU A 48 -2.84 -6.42 -14.73
CA GLU A 48 -2.85 -6.90 -16.11
C GLU A 48 -2.14 -8.25 -16.15
N ASN A 49 -2.82 -9.31 -16.62
CA ASN A 49 -2.24 -10.66 -16.69
C ASN A 49 -1.51 -11.11 -15.40
N ASN A 50 -2.17 -10.94 -14.24
CA ASN A 50 -1.63 -11.23 -12.89
C ASN A 50 -0.44 -10.37 -12.43
N THR A 51 -0.06 -9.35 -13.19
CA THR A 51 0.98 -8.37 -12.83
C THR A 51 0.32 -7.11 -12.28
N LEU A 52 0.74 -6.67 -11.09
CA LEU A 52 0.29 -5.41 -10.50
C LEU A 52 0.98 -4.26 -11.23
N ILE A 53 0.20 -3.49 -11.98
CA ILE A 53 0.71 -2.36 -12.78
C ILE A 53 0.46 -1.00 -12.12
N ALA A 54 -0.46 -0.93 -11.16
CA ALA A 54 -0.66 0.26 -10.34
C ALA A 54 -1.15 -0.11 -8.96
N PHE A 55 -0.53 0.50 -7.94
CA PHE A 55 -0.97 0.44 -6.55
C PHE A 55 -1.58 1.77 -6.14
N TYR A 56 -2.65 1.73 -5.35
CA TYR A 56 -3.30 2.91 -4.80
C TYR A 56 -3.59 2.71 -3.32
N SER A 57 -3.00 3.56 -2.48
CA SER A 57 -3.36 3.71 -1.09
C SER A 57 -4.59 4.59 -0.96
N TYR A 58 -5.58 4.14 -0.20
CA TYR A 58 -6.82 4.87 0.09
C TYR A 58 -6.91 5.11 1.59
N GLU A 59 -7.19 6.36 1.98
CA GLU A 59 -7.27 6.80 3.38
C GLU A 59 -6.02 6.38 4.16
N SER A 60 -4.87 6.48 3.50
CA SER A 60 -3.55 6.16 4.01
C SER A 60 -2.53 6.97 3.25
N ASP A 61 -1.81 7.81 3.99
CA ASP A 61 -0.61 8.48 3.49
C ASP A 61 0.61 7.67 3.91
N LEU A 62 1.32 7.12 2.93
CA LEU A 62 2.58 6.42 3.19
C LEU A 62 3.76 7.41 3.26
N GLY A 63 3.62 8.59 2.66
CA GLY A 63 4.65 9.63 2.62
C GLY A 63 5.03 10.11 4.01
N ASP A 64 4.03 10.29 4.88
CA ASP A 64 4.19 10.64 6.30
C ASP A 64 5.18 9.76 7.08
N GLY A 65 5.36 8.50 6.65
CA GLY A 65 6.28 7.56 7.28
C GLY A 65 7.64 7.47 6.59
N TRP A 66 7.77 8.01 5.37
CA TRP A 66 9.02 8.02 4.59
C TRP A 66 9.84 9.27 4.83
N GLU A 67 9.21 10.34 5.30
CA GLU A 67 9.89 11.57 5.67
C GLU A 67 10.62 11.46 7.02
N ASP A 68 11.47 12.46 7.28
CA ASP A 68 12.16 12.60 8.54
C ASP A 68 11.15 12.68 9.70
N GLN A 69 11.51 12.07 10.83
CA GLN A 69 10.60 11.94 11.97
C GLN A 69 10.07 13.29 12.46
N GLU A 70 10.89 14.34 12.36
CA GLU A 70 10.58 15.69 12.86
C GLU A 70 9.47 16.40 12.07
N VAL A 71 9.18 15.98 10.83
CA VAL A 71 8.17 16.63 9.98
C VAL A 71 6.75 16.33 10.49
N HIS A 72 6.48 15.05 10.79
CA HIS A 72 5.15 14.60 11.17
C HIS A 72 5.05 14.11 12.62
N ASN A 73 6.17 13.88 13.32
CA ASN A 73 6.22 13.35 14.68
C ASN A 73 5.40 12.07 14.90
N ASN A 74 5.26 11.24 13.85
CA ASN A 74 4.60 9.96 13.91
C ASN A 74 5.35 8.97 14.82
N PRO A 75 4.66 8.13 15.61
CA PRO A 75 5.29 7.06 16.37
C PRO A 75 6.18 6.17 15.50
N TYR A 76 7.32 5.72 16.07
CA TYR A 76 8.31 4.91 15.35
C TYR A 76 7.69 3.68 14.66
N GLU A 77 6.76 2.99 15.32
CA GLU A 77 6.10 1.80 14.77
C GLU A 77 5.28 2.11 13.51
N ILE A 78 4.60 3.26 13.48
CA ILE A 78 3.83 3.71 12.30
C ILE A 78 4.78 4.01 11.14
N ARG A 79 5.87 4.73 11.41
CA ARG A 79 6.90 5.04 10.40
C ARG A 79 7.55 3.77 9.84
N LEU A 80 7.93 2.84 10.72
CA LEU A 80 8.51 1.56 10.32
C LEU A 80 7.58 0.74 9.42
N ASN A 81 6.28 0.73 9.73
CA ASN A 81 5.28 0.05 8.91
C ASN A 81 5.12 0.70 7.54
N ALA A 82 5.10 2.03 7.45
CA ALA A 82 5.07 2.76 6.19
C ALA A 82 6.32 2.52 5.33
N LEU A 83 7.51 2.53 5.95
CA LEU A 83 8.79 2.23 5.27
C LEU A 83 8.83 0.79 4.73
N ARG A 84 8.36 -0.19 5.52
CA ARG A 84 8.24 -1.59 5.08
C ARG A 84 7.31 -1.72 3.88
N MET A 85 6.14 -1.06 3.93
CA MET A 85 5.20 -1.03 2.82
C MET A 85 5.81 -0.42 1.55
N GLY A 86 6.50 0.72 1.69
CA GLY A 86 7.21 1.37 0.57
C GLY A 86 8.29 0.48 -0.03
N THR A 87 9.11 -0.15 0.82
CA THR A 87 10.15 -1.10 0.39
C THR A 87 9.55 -2.26 -0.39
N ASN A 88 8.43 -2.82 0.06
CA ASN A 88 7.74 -3.92 -0.63
C ASN A 88 7.21 -3.49 -2.01
N ILE A 89 6.66 -2.28 -2.13
CA ILE A 89 6.20 -1.74 -3.43
C ILE A 89 7.38 -1.60 -4.39
N ILE A 90 8.49 -1.01 -3.94
CA ILE A 90 9.69 -0.83 -4.75
C ILE A 90 10.27 -2.19 -5.16
N TRP A 91 10.45 -3.10 -4.20
CA TRP A 91 10.91 -4.46 -4.45
C TRP A 91 10.06 -5.17 -5.50
N TYR A 92 8.74 -5.11 -5.37
CA TYR A 92 7.82 -5.70 -6.35
C TYR A 92 8.06 -5.11 -7.75
N SER A 93 8.18 -3.78 -7.86
CA SER A 93 8.39 -3.10 -9.15
C SER A 93 9.73 -3.41 -9.82
N MET A 94 10.73 -3.85 -9.07
CA MET A 94 12.09 -4.10 -9.56
C MET A 94 12.36 -5.58 -9.85
N VAL A 95 11.78 -6.49 -9.06
CA VAL A 95 12.16 -7.91 -9.07
C VAL A 95 11.17 -8.78 -9.85
N ARG A 96 9.91 -8.37 -9.91
CA ARG A 96 8.83 -9.16 -10.50
C ARG A 96 8.42 -8.65 -11.86
#